data_AF-A0A6A3X8F1-F1
#
_entry.id   AF-A0A6A3X8F1-F1
#
_cell.length_a   1.000
_cell.length_b   1.000
_cell.length_c   1.000
_cell.angle_alpha   90.00
_cell.angle_beta   90.00
_cell.angle_gamma   90.00
#
_symmetry.space_group_name_H-M   'P 1'
#
loop_
_entity.id
_entity.type
_entity.pdbx_description
1 polymer ?
#
loop_
_entity_poly.entity_id
_entity_poly.type
_entity_poly.pdbx_seq_one_letter_code
_entity_poly.pdbx_strand_id
1 'polypeptide(L)'
;MSATDTKTGGGLEKFNGKSYTMWKDKLLTHINSLDHEYQTKLLEKREPEAKVLMADFLRSNPEKPASPTTEISEQKVLEMRWDVAHWKRGRGDLQNLLNRVLPNFFMSTLPDVVSSMDPCEVILLLEKDFDQGDAAGLIELTRSLTKLTRTPWRDLRTLFAQLKKARNEINRKTRK
;
A
#
# COMPACT_ATOMS: atom_id res chain seq x y z
N MET A 1 -34.01 13.78 -26.54
CA MET A 1 -32.92 14.37 -25.73
C MET A 1 -32.00 13.24 -25.35
N SER A 2 -30.91 13.08 -26.08
CA SER A 2 -29.88 12.08 -25.77
C SER A 2 -28.69 12.82 -25.17
N ALA A 3 -28.35 12.48 -23.93
CA ALA A 3 -27.02 12.70 -23.38
C ALA A 3 -26.50 11.33 -22.98
N THR A 4 -25.68 10.77 -23.86
CA THR A 4 -24.87 9.58 -23.64
C THR A 4 -23.73 9.94 -22.69
N ASP A 5 -23.84 9.53 -21.43
CA ASP A 5 -22.70 9.50 -20.51
C ASP A 5 -21.94 8.19 -20.72
N THR A 6 -20.89 8.26 -21.54
CA THR A 6 -19.85 7.23 -21.58
C THR A 6 -18.48 7.88 -21.52
N LYS A 7 -17.67 7.41 -20.55
CA LYS A 7 -16.20 7.48 -20.44
C LYS A 7 -15.65 8.86 -20.00
N THR A 8 -14.89 8.98 -18.90
CA THR A 8 -13.51 8.46 -18.77
C THR A 8 -12.98 8.68 -17.34
N GLY A 9 -12.38 7.65 -16.72
CA GLY A 9 -11.39 7.81 -15.63
C GLY A 9 -11.90 7.65 -14.20
N GLY A 10 -12.11 6.41 -13.77
CA GLY A 10 -12.21 6.05 -12.35
C GLY A 10 -10.88 6.31 -11.62
N GLY A 11 -10.59 7.58 -11.36
CA GLY A 11 -9.41 8.00 -10.63
C GLY A 11 -9.52 7.56 -9.19
N LEU A 12 -8.65 6.62 -8.79
CA LEU A 12 -8.51 6.29 -7.37
C LEU A 12 -8.14 7.56 -6.61
N GLU A 13 -9.01 7.97 -5.69
CA GLU A 13 -8.81 9.18 -4.88
C GLU A 13 -7.60 9.01 -3.95
N LYS A 14 -6.93 10.13 -3.66
CA LYS A 14 -5.87 10.14 -2.67
C LYS A 14 -6.44 9.81 -1.29
N PHE A 15 -5.74 8.96 -0.55
CA PHE A 15 -6.08 8.68 0.83
C PHE A 15 -5.95 9.96 1.66
N ASN A 16 -6.98 10.32 2.43
CA ASN A 16 -6.96 11.55 3.24
C ASN A 16 -6.81 11.28 4.75
N GLY A 17 -6.55 10.02 5.13
CA GLY A 17 -6.45 9.61 6.53
C GLY A 17 -7.77 9.21 7.18
N LYS A 18 -8.89 9.27 6.45
CA LYS A 18 -10.21 8.87 6.94
C LYS A 18 -10.76 7.69 6.14
N SER A 19 -11.67 6.93 6.76
CA SER A 19 -12.39 5.82 6.12
C SER A 19 -11.46 4.82 5.42
N TYR A 20 -10.36 4.45 6.09
CA TYR A 20 -9.31 3.61 5.50
C TYR A 20 -9.84 2.31 4.91
N THR A 21 -10.75 1.61 5.60
CA THR A 21 -11.37 0.38 5.08
C THR A 21 -12.06 0.59 3.73
N MET A 22 -12.80 1.68 3.57
CA MET A 22 -13.48 2.02 2.31
C MET A 22 -12.48 2.45 1.23
N TRP A 23 -11.46 3.21 1.61
CA TRP A 23 -10.42 3.61 0.67
C TRP A 23 -9.60 2.40 0.18
N LYS A 24 -9.25 1.48 1.09
CA LYS A 24 -8.54 0.24 0.81
C LYS A 24 -9.35 -0.67 -0.12
N ASP A 25 -10.66 -0.78 0.09
CA ASP A 25 -11.56 -1.54 -0.79
C ASP A 25 -11.58 -0.96 -2.22
N LYS A 26 -11.64 0.38 -2.34
CA LYS A 26 -11.52 1.07 -3.63
C LYS A 26 -10.14 0.85 -4.29
N LEU A 27 -9.06 0.90 -3.52
CA LEU A 27 -7.70 0.61 -3.99
C LEU A 27 -7.61 -0.82 -4.54
N LEU A 28 -8.08 -1.80 -3.78
CA LEU A 28 -8.09 -3.21 -4.18
C LEU A 28 -8.90 -3.43 -5.46
N THR A 29 -10.09 -2.83 -5.54
CA THR A 29 -10.95 -2.90 -6.74
C THR A 29 -10.25 -2.30 -7.96
N HIS A 30 -9.59 -1.15 -7.80
CA HIS A 30 -8.86 -0.51 -8.90
C HIS A 30 -7.68 -1.37 -9.37
N ILE A 31 -6.92 -1.96 -8.44
CA ILE A 31 -5.79 -2.84 -8.77
C ILE A 31 -6.26 -4.09 -9.51
N ASN A 32 -7.32 -4.75 -9.02
CA ASN A 32 -7.87 -5.93 -9.70
C ASN A 32 -8.36 -5.60 -11.12
N SER A 33 -8.92 -4.41 -11.34
CA SER A 33 -9.30 -3.94 -12.68
C SER A 33 -8.09 -3.75 -13.60
N LEU A 34 -7.01 -3.15 -13.10
CA LEU A 34 -5.76 -2.98 -13.85
C LEU A 34 -5.10 -4.31 -14.19
N ASP A 35 -5.11 -5.27 -13.25
CA ASP A 35 -4.57 -6.61 -13.47
C ASP A 35 -5.40 -7.37 -14.52
N HIS A 36 -6.74 -7.27 -14.46
CA HIS A 36 -7.62 -7.88 -15.45
C HIS A 36 -7.45 -7.27 -16.85
N GLU A 37 -7.35 -5.93 -16.95
CA GLU A 37 -7.07 -5.24 -18.20
C GLU A 37 -5.73 -5.68 -18.78
N TYR A 38 -4.71 -5.83 -17.93
CA TYR A 38 -3.40 -6.26 -18.35
C TYR A 38 -3.41 -7.69 -18.90
N GLN A 39 -4.00 -8.65 -18.17
CA GLN A 39 -4.10 -10.03 -18.65
C GLN A 39 -4.89 -10.14 -19.95
N THR A 40 -5.97 -9.36 -20.10
CA THR A 40 -6.75 -9.31 -21.35
C THR A 40 -5.89 -8.86 -22.53
N LYS A 41 -5.06 -7.84 -22.34
CA LYS A 41 -4.13 -7.35 -23.37
C LYS A 41 -3.05 -8.38 -23.73
N LEU A 42 -2.57 -9.18 -22.77
CA LEU A 42 -1.63 -10.27 -23.06
C LEU A 42 -2.28 -11.33 -23.96
N LEU A 43 -3.53 -11.70 -23.66
CA LEU A 43 -4.30 -12.65 -24.47
C LEU A 43 -4.53 -12.15 -25.90
N GLU A 44 -4.91 -10.87 -26.07
CA GLU A 44 -5.09 -10.26 -27.39
C GLU A 44 -3.81 -10.27 -28.22
N LYS A 45 -2.65 -10.08 -27.57
CA LYS A 45 -1.33 -10.09 -28.23
C LYS A 45 -0.72 -11.48 -28.39
N ARG A 46 -1.39 -12.54 -27.89
CA ARG A 46 -0.84 -13.90 -27.79
C ARG A 46 0.49 -13.97 -27.03
N GLU A 47 0.64 -13.07 -26.05
CA GLU A 47 1.76 -13.07 -25.11
C GLU A 47 1.46 -14.04 -23.94
N PRO A 48 2.50 -14.60 -23.29
CA PRO A 48 2.30 -15.49 -22.16
C PRO A 48 1.69 -14.75 -20.97
N GLU A 49 0.80 -15.44 -20.25
CA GLU A 49 0.12 -14.90 -19.07
C GLU A 49 1.11 -14.51 -17.97
N ALA A 50 0.81 -13.40 -17.29
CA ALA A 50 1.57 -12.96 -16.14
C ALA A 50 1.27 -13.85 -14.93
N LYS A 51 2.30 -14.58 -14.46
CA LYS A 51 2.24 -15.41 -13.24
C LYS A 51 2.19 -14.59 -11.95
N VAL A 52 2.66 -13.35 -12.01
CA VAL A 52 2.68 -12.41 -10.88
C VAL A 52 2.06 -11.10 -11.35
N LEU A 53 1.08 -10.62 -10.60
CA LEU A 53 0.26 -9.44 -10.86
C LEU A 53 0.49 -8.36 -9.80
N MET A 54 -0.09 -7.16 -9.99
CA MET A 54 0.05 -6.08 -9.02
C MET A 54 -0.54 -6.46 -7.66
N ALA A 55 -1.69 -7.15 -7.65
CA ALA A 55 -2.37 -7.58 -6.44
C ALA A 55 -1.50 -8.49 -5.53
N ASP A 56 -0.60 -9.29 -6.10
CA ASP A 56 0.26 -10.22 -5.35
C ASP A 56 1.25 -9.48 -4.44
N PHE A 57 1.69 -8.29 -4.87
CA PHE A 57 2.59 -7.41 -4.12
C PHE A 57 1.90 -6.64 -2.99
N LEU A 58 0.56 -6.67 -2.89
CA LEU A 58 -0.14 -6.04 -1.76
C LEU A 58 -0.06 -6.90 -0.50
N ARG A 59 -0.12 -8.23 -0.68
CA ARG A 59 -0.19 -9.19 0.43
C ARG A 59 1.17 -9.77 0.80
N SER A 60 2.09 -9.79 -0.15
CA SER A 60 3.38 -10.45 -0.02
C SER A 60 4.44 -9.75 -0.84
N ASN A 61 5.69 -10.22 -0.73
CA ASN A 61 6.74 -9.88 -1.68
C ASN A 61 7.05 -11.12 -2.53
N PRO A 62 6.39 -11.30 -3.69
CA PRO A 62 6.65 -12.41 -4.60
C PRO A 62 8.14 -12.51 -4.94
N GLU A 63 8.69 -13.72 -4.89
CA GLU A 63 10.10 -13.96 -5.19
C GLU A 63 10.46 -13.48 -6.59
N LYS A 64 11.61 -12.83 -6.72
CA LYS A 64 12.07 -12.32 -8.02
C LYS A 64 12.46 -13.50 -8.92
N PRO A 65 11.91 -13.60 -10.14
CA PRO A 65 12.26 -14.68 -11.06
C PRO A 65 13.75 -14.66 -11.42
N ALA A 66 14.32 -15.87 -11.57
CA ALA A 66 15.69 -16.03 -12.02
C ALA A 66 15.89 -15.44 -13.43
N SER A 67 17.05 -14.82 -13.66
CA SER A 67 17.42 -14.38 -15.01
C SER A 67 17.91 -15.56 -15.84
N PRO A 68 17.65 -15.58 -17.16
CA PRO A 68 18.10 -16.68 -18.00
C PRO A 68 19.63 -16.78 -18.02
N THR A 69 20.16 -18.00 -17.89
CA THR A 69 21.59 -18.32 -18.06
C THR A 69 21.86 -18.95 -19.44
N THR A 70 23.14 -19.01 -19.83
CA THR A 70 23.61 -19.42 -21.17
C THR A 70 23.35 -20.88 -21.54
N GLU A 71 22.98 -21.74 -20.59
CA GLU A 71 22.82 -23.19 -20.81
C GLU A 71 21.36 -23.63 -21.07
N ILE A 72 20.45 -22.68 -21.30
CA ILE A 72 19.00 -22.95 -21.36
C ILE A 72 18.50 -22.79 -22.81
N SER A 73 17.52 -23.63 -23.22
CA SER A 73 16.88 -23.53 -24.53
C SER A 73 16.26 -22.14 -24.78
N GLU A 74 16.26 -21.70 -26.05
CA GLU A 74 15.76 -20.36 -26.44
C GLU A 74 14.33 -20.11 -25.98
N GLN A 75 13.46 -21.12 -26.07
CA GLN A 75 12.07 -21.04 -25.61
C GLN A 75 11.97 -20.77 -24.11
N LYS A 76 12.78 -21.46 -23.31
CA LYS A 76 12.78 -21.31 -21.85
C LYS A 76 13.48 -20.02 -21.42
N VAL A 77 14.46 -19.55 -22.19
CA VAL A 77 15.03 -18.19 -22.02
C VAL A 77 13.96 -17.12 -22.26
N LEU A 78 13.12 -17.28 -23.29
CA LEU A 78 12.04 -16.34 -23.59
C LEU A 78 10.98 -16.33 -22.48
N GLU A 79 10.56 -17.50 -22.00
CA GLU A 79 9.63 -17.61 -20.86
C GLU A 79 10.18 -16.92 -19.60
N MET A 80 11.46 -17.17 -19.26
CA MET A 80 12.09 -16.52 -18.10
C MET A 80 12.17 -14.99 -18.27
N ARG A 81 12.39 -14.49 -19.49
CA ARG A 81 12.37 -13.04 -19.76
C ARG A 81 10.98 -12.44 -19.53
N TRP A 82 9.93 -13.14 -19.95
CA TRP A 82 8.54 -12.72 -19.69
C TRP A 82 8.23 -12.71 -18.20
N ASP A 83 8.60 -13.77 -17.46
CA ASP A 83 8.41 -13.82 -16.01
C ASP A 83 9.08 -12.62 -15.31
N VAL A 84 10.32 -12.30 -15.67
CA VAL A 84 11.04 -11.13 -15.13
C VAL A 84 10.35 -9.81 -15.52
N ALA A 85 9.87 -9.68 -16.75
CA ALA A 85 9.19 -8.48 -17.22
C ALA A 85 7.87 -8.24 -16.48
N HIS A 86 7.04 -9.28 -16.36
CA HIS A 86 5.77 -9.27 -15.65
C HIS A 86 5.95 -8.92 -14.18
N TRP A 87 6.95 -9.54 -13.51
CA TRP A 87 7.28 -9.24 -12.12
C TRP A 87 7.69 -7.77 -11.92
N LYS A 88 8.58 -7.26 -12.78
CA LYS A 88 9.04 -5.86 -12.70
C LYS A 88 7.89 -4.88 -12.92
N ARG A 89 7.01 -5.18 -13.88
CA ARG A 89 5.82 -4.38 -14.18
C ARG A 89 4.87 -4.33 -12.98
N GLY A 90 4.52 -5.49 -12.41
CA GLY A 90 3.61 -5.56 -11.26
C GLY A 90 4.11 -4.75 -10.07
N ARG A 91 5.38 -4.92 -9.70
CA ARG A 91 6.01 -4.17 -8.60
C ARG A 91 6.07 -2.67 -8.88
N GLY A 92 6.55 -2.29 -10.07
CA GLY A 92 6.72 -0.89 -10.45
C GLY A 92 5.41 -0.13 -10.56
N ASP A 93 4.40 -0.72 -11.19
CA ASP A 93 3.09 -0.09 -11.35
C ASP A 93 2.39 0.08 -10.01
N LEU A 94 2.49 -0.89 -9.10
CA LEU A 94 1.95 -0.75 -7.75
C LEU A 94 2.66 0.36 -6.98
N GLN A 95 3.99 0.42 -7.04
CA GLN A 95 4.75 1.47 -6.37
C GLN A 95 4.39 2.86 -6.91
N ASN A 96 4.25 3.00 -8.23
CA ASN A 96 3.79 4.23 -8.86
C ASN A 96 2.36 4.61 -8.45
N LEU A 97 1.46 3.62 -8.35
CA LEU A 97 0.10 3.83 -7.89
C LEU A 97 0.09 4.34 -6.45
N LEU A 98 0.81 3.69 -5.53
CA LEU A 98 0.92 4.10 -4.13
C LEU A 98 1.48 5.52 -4.00
N ASN A 99 2.53 5.86 -4.74
CA ASN A 99 3.09 7.22 -4.77
C ASN A 99 2.06 8.27 -5.22
N ARG A 100 1.09 7.90 -6.07
CA ARG A 100 0.04 8.80 -6.53
C ARG A 100 -1.08 8.97 -5.51
N VAL A 101 -1.48 7.87 -4.86
CA VAL A 101 -2.68 7.84 -4.01
C VAL A 101 -2.39 8.11 -2.54
N LEU A 102 -1.13 8.09 -2.11
CA LEU A 102 -0.73 8.50 -0.77
C LEU A 102 -0.26 9.96 -0.77
N PRO A 103 -0.79 10.83 0.11
CA PRO A 103 -0.32 12.21 0.22
C PRO A 103 1.12 12.29 0.73
N ASN A 104 1.83 13.37 0.35
CA ASN A 104 3.21 13.62 0.75
C ASN A 104 3.43 13.58 2.28
N PHE A 105 2.44 14.02 3.07
CA PHE A 105 2.55 13.94 4.53
C PHE A 105 2.64 12.49 5.04
N PHE A 106 1.93 11.54 4.42
CA PHE A 106 2.05 10.12 4.75
C PHE A 106 3.43 9.60 4.37
N MET A 107 3.91 9.98 3.19
CA MET A 107 5.27 9.65 2.75
C MET A 107 6.33 10.21 3.70
N SER A 108 6.11 11.37 4.32
CA SER A 108 7.01 11.97 5.31
C SER A 108 6.92 11.37 6.72
N THR A 109 5.85 10.66 7.04
CA THR A 109 5.70 9.96 8.33
C THR A 109 6.25 8.54 8.31
N LEU A 110 6.39 7.99 7.11
CA LEU A 110 7.04 6.71 6.89
C LEU A 110 8.57 6.92 6.89
N PRO A 111 9.39 5.88 7.16
CA PRO A 111 10.85 6.01 7.18
C PRO A 111 11.39 6.65 5.87
N ASP A 112 12.53 7.34 5.91
CA ASP A 112 13.18 7.93 4.71
C ASP A 112 13.41 6.93 3.55
N VAL A 113 13.19 5.63 3.82
CA VAL A 113 13.36 4.46 2.96
C VAL A 113 12.07 4.09 2.19
N VAL A 114 10.97 4.85 2.25
CA VAL A 114 9.69 4.48 1.58
C VAL A 114 9.82 4.20 0.08
N SER A 115 10.64 4.98 -0.61
CA SER A 115 10.90 4.76 -2.04
C SER A 115 11.59 3.41 -2.33
N SER A 116 12.13 2.76 -1.31
CA SER A 116 12.75 1.44 -1.34
C SER A 116 12.00 0.36 -0.54
N MET A 117 10.96 0.73 0.20
CA MET A 117 10.12 -0.24 0.92
C MET A 117 9.31 -1.06 -0.08
N ASP A 118 9.10 -2.34 0.25
CA ASP A 118 8.23 -3.17 -0.54
C ASP A 118 6.76 -2.73 -0.38
N PRO A 119 5.95 -2.75 -1.45
CA PRO A 119 4.58 -2.26 -1.41
C PRO A 119 3.71 -2.88 -0.30
N CYS A 120 3.92 -4.16 0.03
CA CYS A 120 3.21 -4.83 1.11
C CYS A 120 3.51 -4.23 2.49
N GLU A 121 4.75 -3.77 2.73
CA GLU A 121 5.12 -3.12 3.99
C GLU A 121 4.42 -1.77 4.16
N VAL A 122 4.26 -1.02 3.06
CA VAL A 122 3.49 0.23 3.05
C VAL A 122 2.03 -0.03 3.41
N ILE A 123 1.42 -1.08 2.83
CA ILE A 123 0.05 -1.47 3.17
C ILE A 123 -0.06 -1.88 4.64
N LEU A 124 0.86 -2.70 5.16
CA LEU A 124 0.86 -3.12 6.58
C LEU A 124 0.97 -1.94 7.55
N LEU A 125 1.79 -0.93 7.23
CA LEU A 125 1.91 0.28 8.05
C LEU A 125 0.61 1.09 8.05
N LEU A 126 -0.02 1.24 6.89
CA LEU A 126 -1.33 1.89 6.79
C LEU A 126 -2.40 1.11 7.54
N GLU A 127 -2.36 -0.23 7.50
CA GLU A 127 -3.29 -1.06 8.24
C GLU A 127 -3.13 -0.86 9.76
N LYS A 128 -1.88 -0.89 10.24
CA LYS A 128 -1.58 -0.65 11.65
C LYS A 128 -2.07 0.71 12.14
N ASP A 129 -1.89 1.75 11.34
CA ASP A 129 -2.21 3.12 11.73
C ASP A 129 -3.70 3.47 11.56
N PHE A 130 -4.39 2.85 10.61
CA PHE A 130 -5.75 3.27 10.18
C PHE A 130 -6.80 2.15 10.10
N ASP A 131 -6.44 0.86 10.05
CA ASP A 131 -7.40 -0.27 10.02
C ASP A 131 -7.90 -0.65 11.42
N GLN A 132 -7.17 -0.24 12.47
CA GLN A 132 -7.69 -0.28 13.82
C GLN A 132 -8.81 0.77 13.96
N GLY A 133 -10.04 0.31 13.71
CA GLY A 133 -11.26 1.06 13.95
C GLY A 133 -11.20 1.81 15.29
N ASP A 134 -11.63 3.06 15.24
CA ASP A 134 -11.55 4.12 16.25
C ASP A 134 -11.47 3.65 17.72
N ALA A 135 -12.26 2.66 18.12
CA ALA A 135 -12.32 2.13 19.48
C ALA A 135 -11.05 1.37 19.93
N ALA A 136 -10.48 0.48 19.11
CA ALA A 136 -9.34 -0.36 19.54
C ALA A 136 -8.06 0.48 19.69
N GLY A 137 -7.81 1.37 18.71
CA GLY A 137 -6.71 2.32 18.76
C GLY A 137 -6.84 3.32 19.91
N LEU A 138 -8.06 3.79 20.22
CA LEU A 138 -8.32 4.61 21.41
C LEU A 138 -8.05 3.84 22.70
N ILE A 139 -8.50 2.59 22.82
CA ILE A 139 -8.28 1.75 24.01
C ILE A 139 -6.77 1.54 24.24
N GLU A 140 -5.99 1.29 23.19
CA GLU A 140 -4.54 1.11 23.31
C GLU A 140 -3.80 2.41 23.67
N LEU A 141 -4.25 3.55 23.14
CA LEU A 141 -3.76 4.88 23.52
C LEU A 141 -4.10 5.22 24.98
N THR A 142 -5.34 4.94 25.42
CA THR A 142 -5.76 5.12 26.81
C THR A 142 -4.96 4.22 27.75
N ARG A 143 -4.68 2.97 27.34
CA ARG A 143 -3.83 2.04 28.11
C ARG A 143 -2.40 2.54 28.19
N SER A 144 -1.84 3.05 27.09
CA SER A 144 -0.50 3.62 27.05
C SER A 144 -0.37 4.89 27.91
N LEU A 145 -1.39 5.75 27.88
CA LEU A 145 -1.48 6.94 28.74
C LEU A 145 -1.57 6.56 30.22
N THR A 146 -2.38 5.54 30.57
CA THR A 146 -2.52 5.02 31.93
C THR A 146 -1.24 4.37 32.43
N LYS A 147 -0.49 3.71 31.54
CA LYS A 147 0.83 3.14 31.86
C LYS A 147 1.85 4.25 32.08
N LEU A 148 1.83 5.28 31.24
CA LEU A 148 2.62 6.49 31.41
C LEU A 148 2.37 7.03 32.83
N THR A 149 1.15 7.44 33.19
CA THR A 149 0.87 8.07 34.50
C THR A 149 1.27 7.27 35.74
N ARG A 150 1.51 5.96 35.60
CA ARG A 150 1.93 5.05 36.68
C ARG A 150 3.45 4.80 36.76
N THR A 151 4.23 5.19 35.75
CA THR A 151 5.69 4.99 35.77
C THR A 151 6.40 6.11 36.56
N PRO A 152 7.43 5.79 37.37
CA PRO A 152 8.21 6.80 38.06
C PRO A 152 9.00 7.65 37.06
N TRP A 153 8.75 8.96 37.08
CA TRP A 153 9.31 9.91 36.12
C TRP A 153 10.67 10.44 36.58
N ARG A 154 11.68 10.35 35.70
CA ARG A 154 12.98 10.99 35.93
C ARG A 154 13.13 12.35 35.24
N ASP A 155 12.36 12.59 34.18
CA ASP A 155 12.41 13.82 33.39
C ASP A 155 11.00 14.29 32.96
N LEU A 156 10.64 15.49 33.40
CA LEU A 156 9.37 16.13 33.08
C LEU A 156 9.28 16.55 31.60
N ARG A 157 10.41 16.89 30.96
CA ARG A 157 10.40 17.34 29.56
C ARG A 157 10.01 16.22 28.61
N THR A 158 10.56 15.03 28.84
CA THR A 158 10.20 13.81 28.09
C THR A 158 8.74 13.42 28.33
N LEU A 159 8.25 13.54 29.57
CA LEU A 159 6.84 13.31 29.90
C LEU A 159 5.90 14.21 29.09
N PHE A 160 6.15 15.52 29.09
CA PHE A 160 5.31 16.47 28.37
C PHE A 160 5.35 16.25 26.86
N ALA A 161 6.50 15.87 26.29
CA ALA A 161 6.61 15.51 24.88
C ALA A 161 5.77 14.26 24.55
N GLN A 162 5.81 13.23 25.40
CA GLN A 162 5.02 12.01 25.24
C GLN A 162 3.51 12.26 25.40
N LEU A 163 3.11 13.06 26.39
CA LEU A 163 1.70 13.46 26.58
C LEU A 163 1.17 14.28 25.41
N LYS A 164 1.96 15.23 24.90
CA LYS A 164 1.59 16.03 23.73
C LYS A 164 1.44 15.16 22.48
N LYS A 165 2.34 14.19 22.29
CA LYS A 165 2.25 13.21 21.20
C LYS A 165 1.01 12.33 21.31
N ALA A 166 0.74 11.77 22.49
CA ALA A 166 -0.45 10.95 22.73
C ALA A 166 -1.75 11.74 22.53
N ARG A 167 -1.81 12.99 23.01
CA ARG A 167 -2.96 13.88 22.78
C ARG A 167 -3.18 14.19 21.30
N ASN A 168 -2.12 14.49 20.55
CA ASN A 168 -2.23 14.75 19.12
C ASN A 168 -2.73 13.53 18.36
N GLU A 169 -2.29 12.34 18.77
CA GLU A 169 -2.73 11.07 18.21
C GLU A 169 -4.22 10.79 18.51
N ILE A 170 -4.67 11.03 19.75
CA ILE A 170 -6.08 10.95 20.14
C ILE A 170 -6.93 11.92 19.32
N ASN A 171 -6.50 13.17 19.19
CA ASN A 171 -7.21 14.18 18.40
C ASN A 171 -7.24 13.85 16.91
N ARG A 172 -6.19 13.19 16.40
CA ARG A 172 -6.12 12.70 15.02
C ARG A 172 -7.15 11.60 14.79
N LYS A 173 -7.26 10.64 15.72
CA LYS A 173 -8.19 9.51 15.62
C LYS A 173 -9.65 9.92 15.86
N THR A 174 -9.93 10.77 16.86
CA THR A 174 -11.31 11.20 17.20
C THR A 174 -11.93 12.26 16.29
N ARG A 175 -11.21 12.79 15.30
CA ARG A 175 -11.76 13.74 14.31
C ARG A 175 -12.58 13.01 13.24
N LYS A 176 -13.88 12.85 13.51
CA LYS A 176 -14.91 12.48 12.53
C LYS A 176 -14.86 13.36 11.27
#